data_AF-A0A3C0G5A7-F1
#
_entry.id   AF-A0A3C0G5A7-F1
#
_cell.length_a   1.000
_cell.length_b   1.000
_cell.length_c   1.000
_cell.angle_alpha   90.00
_cell.angle_beta   90.00
_cell.angle_gamma   90.00
#
_symmetry.space_group_name_H-M   'P 1'
#
loop_
_entity.id
_entity.type
_entity.pdbx_description
1 polymer ?
#
loop_
_entity_poly.entity_id
_entity_poly.type
_entity_poly.pdbx_seq_one_letter_code
_entity_poly.pdbx_strand_id
1 'polypeptide(L)'
;MLLPLISKYRKKGALAFLSFLLFAGFMVSAHMDSGFTKDRPKPTSLLYVLNADDNTAMWATYEHKLSDWTAQYIIDKLAVPPQINETISSKYGTDFTYTYEAPLKNIPKPTIEVQLDTVINNVRSIRLCITPNRPINRLEVFTNPIDILKADVNGIQLSDHFLQNRNSGRLITNYISDKNFTDINLEFPADSPLELTFYEASNDLLNNELFSIPERREDQIPMPFVLNDAIVTVQKLKFGQ
;
A
#
# COMPACT_ATOMS: atom_id res chain seq x y z
N MET A 1 16.15 37.91 -10.19
CA MET A 1 17.04 39.04 -9.82
C MET A 1 16.34 40.38 -10.04
N LEU A 2 15.65 40.91 -9.02
CA LEU A 2 14.98 42.24 -9.06
C LEU A 2 15.38 43.17 -7.90
N LEU A 3 16.21 42.68 -6.96
CA LEU A 3 16.63 43.42 -5.76
C LEU A 3 17.20 44.83 -6.03
N PRO A 4 18.12 45.06 -7.00
CA PRO A 4 18.68 46.39 -7.23
C PRO A 4 17.69 47.39 -7.84
N LEU A 5 16.58 46.91 -8.43
CA LEU A 5 15.47 47.74 -8.94
C LEU A 5 14.51 48.13 -7.81
N ILE A 6 14.15 47.16 -6.95
CA ILE A 6 13.28 47.38 -5.80
C ILE A 6 13.96 48.31 -4.77
N SER A 7 15.28 48.23 -4.62
CA SER A 7 16.03 49.06 -3.67
C SER A 7 16.03 50.55 -4.04
N LYS A 8 15.92 50.89 -5.32
CA LYS A 8 15.86 52.27 -5.84
C LYS A 8 14.44 52.84 -5.96
N TYR A 9 13.40 52.04 -5.77
CA TYR A 9 12.02 52.51 -5.85
C TYR A 9 11.68 53.46 -4.71
N ARG A 10 11.18 54.67 -5.01
CA ARG A 10 10.93 55.72 -4.01
C ARG A 10 9.74 55.43 -3.08
N LYS A 11 8.70 54.73 -3.56
CA LYS A 11 7.44 54.51 -2.82
C LYS A 11 7.30 53.08 -2.29
N LYS A 12 8.34 52.55 -1.64
CA LYS A 12 8.37 51.15 -1.15
C LYS A 12 7.20 50.82 -0.22
N GLY A 13 6.81 51.75 0.66
CA GLY A 13 5.67 51.57 1.56
C GLY A 13 4.33 51.42 0.83
N ALA A 14 4.10 52.23 -0.22
CA ALA A 14 2.88 52.13 -1.02
C ALA A 14 2.82 50.81 -1.81
N LEU A 15 3.96 50.38 -2.38
CA LEU A 15 4.06 49.09 -3.06
C LEU A 15 3.85 47.92 -2.11
N ALA A 16 4.42 47.99 -0.90
CA ALA A 16 4.23 46.97 0.14
C ALA A 16 2.77 46.89 0.58
N PHE A 17 2.12 48.03 0.81
CA PHE A 17 0.70 48.09 1.16
C PHE A 17 -0.19 47.54 0.05
N LEU A 18 0.04 47.92 -1.21
CA LEU A 18 -0.69 47.37 -2.36
C LEU A 18 -0.48 45.85 -2.48
N SER A 19 0.76 45.38 -2.32
CA SER A 19 1.07 43.95 -2.39
C SER A 19 0.37 43.17 -1.28
N PHE A 20 0.31 43.74 -0.07
CA PHE A 20 -0.42 43.15 1.05
C PHE A 20 -1.93 43.10 0.79
N LEU A 21 -2.52 44.16 0.23
CA LEU A 21 -3.93 44.18 -0.15
C LEU A 21 -4.25 43.13 -1.22
N LEU A 22 -3.41 43.02 -2.25
CA LEU A 22 -3.56 42.00 -3.29
C LEU A 22 -3.42 40.59 -2.72
N PHE A 23 -2.43 40.37 -1.85
CA PHE A 23 -2.25 39.10 -1.14
C PHE A 23 -3.48 38.74 -0.31
N ALA A 24 -4.01 39.67 0.49
CA ALA A 24 -5.21 39.44 1.29
C ALA A 24 -6.42 39.14 0.39
N GLY A 25 -6.60 39.88 -0.70
CA GLY A 25 -7.67 39.64 -1.67
C GLY A 25 -7.58 38.25 -2.32
N PHE A 26 -6.38 37.86 -2.78
CA PHE A 26 -6.16 36.52 -3.35
C PHE A 26 -6.32 35.41 -2.31
N MET A 27 -5.90 35.63 -1.06
CA MET A 27 -6.06 34.64 0.00
C MET A 27 -7.53 34.41 0.36
N VAL A 28 -8.33 35.49 0.45
CA VAL A 28 -9.78 35.37 0.68
C VAL A 28 -10.45 34.65 -0.48
N SER A 29 -10.14 35.03 -1.72
CA SER A 29 -10.67 34.36 -2.92
C SER A 29 -10.32 32.87 -2.95
N ALA A 30 -9.04 32.54 -2.76
CA ALA A 30 -8.57 31.16 -2.72
C ALA A 30 -9.22 30.36 -1.59
N HIS A 31 -9.47 30.96 -0.42
CA HIS A 31 -10.14 30.28 0.68
C HIS A 31 -11.60 29.95 0.34
N MET A 32 -12.34 30.89 -0.26
CA MET A 32 -13.72 30.67 -0.70
C MET A 32 -13.82 29.58 -1.77
N ASP A 33 -12.85 29.52 -2.68
CA ASP A 33 -12.81 28.54 -3.77
C ASP A 33 -12.01 27.28 -3.42
N SER A 34 -11.59 27.07 -2.17
CA SER A 34 -10.73 25.93 -1.80
C SER A 34 -11.46 24.59 -1.67
N GLY A 35 -12.80 24.60 -1.73
CA GLY A 35 -13.62 23.40 -1.60
C GLY A 35 -13.46 22.41 -2.76
N PHE A 36 -13.72 21.13 -2.46
CA PHE A 36 -13.77 20.08 -3.47
C PHE A 36 -15.04 20.21 -4.33
N THR A 37 -14.89 19.91 -5.61
CA THR A 37 -15.95 20.00 -6.64
C THR A 37 -15.77 18.86 -7.62
N LYS A 38 -16.72 18.66 -8.54
CA LYS A 38 -16.58 17.65 -9.61
C LYS A 38 -15.31 17.84 -10.46
N ASP A 39 -14.95 19.09 -10.75
CA ASP A 39 -13.77 19.42 -11.56
C ASP A 39 -12.46 19.46 -10.74
N ARG A 40 -12.57 19.49 -9.41
CA ARG A 40 -11.46 19.41 -8.45
C ARG A 40 -11.83 18.42 -7.35
N PRO A 41 -11.93 17.12 -7.68
CA PRO A 41 -12.48 16.14 -6.78
C PRO A 41 -11.49 15.79 -5.67
N LYS A 42 -12.01 15.40 -4.51
CA LYS A 42 -11.21 14.92 -3.39
C LYS A 42 -10.73 13.49 -3.67
N PRO A 43 -9.41 13.22 -3.65
CA PRO A 43 -8.91 11.85 -3.63
C PRO A 43 -9.28 11.19 -2.30
N THR A 44 -9.99 10.05 -2.38
CA THR A 44 -10.44 9.28 -1.22
C THR A 44 -9.98 7.84 -1.35
N SER A 45 -9.71 7.19 -0.21
CA SER A 45 -9.25 5.81 -0.22
C SER A 45 -9.86 4.95 0.86
N LEU A 46 -10.16 3.71 0.54
CA LEU A 46 -10.65 2.72 1.49
C LEU A 46 -10.13 1.34 1.08
N LEU A 47 -9.58 0.63 2.06
CA LEU A 47 -9.13 -0.74 1.92
C LEU A 47 -9.71 -1.56 3.06
N TYR A 48 -10.05 -2.81 2.75
CA TYR A 48 -10.30 -3.83 3.75
C TYR A 48 -9.06 -4.72 3.84
N VAL A 49 -8.46 -4.84 5.01
CA VAL A 49 -7.27 -5.65 5.25
C VAL A 49 -7.61 -6.76 6.23
N LEU A 50 -7.49 -8.01 5.79
CA LEU A 50 -7.67 -9.22 6.60
C LEU A 50 -6.31 -9.85 6.88
N ASN A 51 -5.94 -9.93 8.15
CA ASN A 51 -4.84 -10.77 8.61
C ASN A 51 -5.37 -12.18 8.86
N ALA A 52 -4.98 -13.13 8.01
CA ALA A 52 -5.45 -14.50 8.04
C ALA A 52 -4.81 -15.34 9.16
N ASP A 53 -3.67 -14.90 9.70
CA ASP A 53 -2.97 -15.60 10.78
C ASP A 53 -3.63 -15.32 12.13
N ASP A 54 -3.93 -14.04 12.39
CA ASP A 54 -4.57 -13.60 13.64
C ASP A 54 -6.10 -13.61 13.55
N ASN A 55 -6.66 -13.85 12.37
CA ASN A 55 -8.09 -13.74 12.07
C ASN A 55 -8.67 -12.39 12.52
N THR A 56 -7.97 -11.30 12.16
CA THR A 56 -8.36 -9.92 12.46
C THR A 56 -8.54 -9.14 11.16
N ALA A 57 -9.44 -8.16 11.17
CA ALA A 57 -9.67 -7.31 10.00
C ALA A 57 -9.74 -5.83 10.38
N MET A 58 -9.37 -4.98 9.43
CA MET A 58 -9.44 -3.54 9.57
C MET A 58 -9.80 -2.82 8.28
N TRP A 59 -10.43 -1.67 8.46
CA TRP A 59 -10.51 -0.62 7.47
C TRP A 59 -9.22 0.19 7.51
N ALA A 60 -8.70 0.54 6.34
CA ALA A 60 -7.51 1.37 6.21
C ALA A 60 -7.70 2.45 5.13
N THR A 61 -7.07 3.61 5.33
CA THR A 61 -7.08 4.70 4.36
C THR A 61 -5.75 5.46 4.35
N TYR A 62 -5.40 5.97 3.18
CA TYR A 62 -4.30 6.90 2.95
C TYR A 62 -4.73 8.38 3.09
N GLU A 63 -6.02 8.67 3.35
CA GLU A 63 -6.49 10.05 3.50
C GLU A 63 -5.86 10.74 4.72
N HIS A 64 -5.28 11.92 4.53
CA HIS A 64 -4.78 12.76 5.64
C HIS A 64 -5.89 13.48 6.41
N LYS A 65 -7.05 13.62 5.80
CA LYS A 65 -8.27 14.14 6.42
C LYS A 65 -9.42 13.32 5.89
N LEU A 66 -10.16 12.63 6.76
CA LEU A 66 -11.28 11.79 6.36
C LEU A 66 -12.32 12.59 5.55
N SER A 67 -12.84 11.97 4.50
CA SER A 67 -14.05 12.40 3.81
C SER A 67 -15.28 11.88 4.53
N ASP A 68 -16.44 12.48 4.28
CA ASP A 68 -17.73 11.96 4.77
C ASP A 68 -17.96 10.51 4.31
N TRP A 69 -17.43 10.14 3.14
CA TRP A 69 -17.52 8.79 2.60
C TRP A 69 -16.63 7.78 3.34
N THR A 70 -15.42 8.15 3.77
CA THR A 70 -14.58 7.26 4.58
C THR A 70 -14.91 7.27 6.07
N ALA A 71 -15.41 8.39 6.60
CA ALA A 71 -15.66 8.57 8.03
C ALA A 71 -16.72 7.60 8.59
N GLN A 72 -17.56 7.03 7.72
CA GLN A 72 -18.50 5.98 8.11
C GLN A 72 -17.83 4.65 8.52
N TYR A 73 -16.58 4.41 8.09
CA TYR A 73 -15.81 3.19 8.39
C TYR A 73 -14.72 3.40 9.43
N ILE A 74 -14.27 4.64 9.60
CA ILE A 74 -13.15 5.01 10.46
C ILE A 74 -13.66 6.07 11.44
N ILE A 75 -14.12 5.60 12.59
CA ILE A 75 -14.75 6.43 13.62
C ILE A 75 -13.67 7.06 14.53
N ASP A 76 -12.60 6.32 14.80
CA ASP A 76 -11.44 6.78 15.56
C ASP A 76 -10.13 6.36 14.89
N LYS A 77 -9.06 7.08 15.21
CA LYS A 77 -7.71 6.68 14.80
C LYS A 77 -7.21 5.56 15.71
N LEU A 78 -7.18 4.33 15.23
CA LEU A 78 -6.34 3.30 15.83
C LEU A 78 -4.91 3.42 15.30
N ALA A 79 -3.94 3.05 16.13
CA ALA A 79 -2.58 2.85 15.65
C ALA A 79 -2.57 1.72 14.63
N VAL A 80 -1.91 1.93 13.49
CA VAL A 80 -1.76 0.86 12.50
C VAL A 80 -0.86 -0.23 13.09
N PRO A 81 -1.27 -1.50 13.07
CA PRO A 81 -0.42 -2.57 13.56
C PRO A 81 0.90 -2.60 12.77
N PRO A 82 2.06 -2.73 13.45
CA PRO A 82 3.36 -2.74 12.79
C PRO A 82 3.45 -3.75 11.64
N GLN A 83 2.78 -4.90 11.78
CA GLN A 83 2.79 -5.97 10.78
C GLN A 83 2.16 -5.58 9.44
N ILE A 84 1.30 -4.55 9.41
CA ILE A 84 0.58 -4.12 8.20
C ILE A 84 1.22 -2.88 7.58
N ASN A 85 1.83 -2.01 8.39
CA ASN A 85 2.50 -0.81 7.90
C ASN A 85 3.71 -1.11 7.01
N GLU A 86 4.51 -2.12 7.34
CA GLU A 86 5.78 -2.38 6.62
C GLU A 86 5.60 -3.00 5.23
N THR A 87 4.36 -3.26 4.79
CA THR A 87 4.13 -4.37 3.86
C THR A 87 3.16 -4.15 2.72
N ILE A 88 2.35 -3.07 2.72
CA ILE A 88 1.54 -2.72 1.55
C ILE A 88 2.28 -1.65 0.77
N SER A 89 2.97 -2.06 -0.30
CA SER A 89 3.78 -1.14 -1.07
C SER A 89 2.90 -0.22 -1.93
N SER A 90 3.02 1.09 -1.70
CA SER A 90 2.52 2.12 -2.62
C SER A 90 3.69 2.67 -3.43
N LYS A 91 3.41 3.26 -4.59
CA LYS A 91 4.45 3.77 -5.51
C LYS A 91 5.45 4.71 -4.82
N TYR A 92 4.99 5.43 -3.81
CA TYR A 92 5.76 6.44 -3.08
C TYR A 92 6.07 6.06 -1.64
N GLY A 93 5.87 4.79 -1.23
CA GLY A 93 6.12 4.36 0.15
C GLY A 93 5.23 5.07 1.18
N THR A 94 4.03 5.45 0.77
CA THR A 94 3.00 6.04 1.62
C THR A 94 2.38 4.96 2.50
N ASP A 95 2.36 5.22 3.80
CA ASP A 95 1.69 4.39 4.82
C ASP A 95 0.22 4.76 5.00
N PHE A 96 -0.56 3.88 5.62
CA PHE A 96 -1.93 4.22 6.01
C PHE A 96 -1.92 5.35 7.05
N THR A 97 -2.77 6.35 6.84
CA THR A 97 -2.91 7.46 7.79
C THR A 97 -3.90 7.14 8.91
N TYR A 98 -4.99 6.43 8.58
CA TYR A 98 -5.96 5.96 9.55
C TYR A 98 -6.31 4.49 9.33
N THR A 99 -6.52 3.80 10.44
CA THR A 99 -7.04 2.43 10.48
C THR A 99 -8.10 2.32 11.57
N TYR A 100 -9.06 1.42 11.36
CA TYR A 100 -10.09 1.10 12.34
C TYR A 100 -10.50 -0.37 12.23
N GLU A 101 -10.92 -1.01 13.32
CA GLU A 101 -11.35 -2.40 13.29
C GLU A 101 -12.52 -2.61 12.30
N ALA A 102 -12.48 -3.70 11.54
CA ALA A 102 -13.52 -4.06 10.59
C ALA A 102 -14.15 -5.41 10.97
N PRO A 103 -15.46 -5.58 10.71
CA PRO A 103 -16.10 -6.89 10.86
C PRO A 103 -15.44 -7.93 9.96
N LEU A 104 -15.19 -9.12 10.50
CA LEU A 104 -14.62 -10.22 9.73
C LEU A 104 -15.54 -10.64 8.58
N LYS A 105 -14.93 -10.83 7.41
CA LYS A 105 -15.53 -11.37 6.20
C LYS A 105 -14.84 -12.66 5.82
N ASN A 106 -15.59 -13.62 5.31
CA ASN A 106 -15.06 -14.90 4.85
C ASN A 106 -14.42 -14.74 3.46
N ILE A 107 -13.26 -14.07 3.41
CA ILE A 107 -12.47 -13.90 2.17
C ILE A 107 -11.66 -15.18 1.93
N PRO A 108 -11.75 -15.83 0.76
CA PRO A 108 -10.88 -16.95 0.43
C PRO A 108 -9.40 -16.54 0.44
N LYS A 109 -8.60 -17.22 1.27
CA LYS A 109 -7.14 -17.05 1.35
C LYS A 109 -6.42 -17.87 0.26
N PRO A 110 -5.19 -17.53 -0.14
CA PRO A 110 -4.45 -18.36 -1.09
C PRO A 110 -4.12 -19.74 -0.52
N THR A 111 -3.94 -20.71 -1.41
CA THR A 111 -3.28 -21.97 -1.08
C THR A 111 -1.79 -21.79 -1.28
N ILE A 112 -0.99 -22.02 -0.24
CA ILE A 112 0.47 -21.96 -0.30
C ILE A 112 1.01 -23.37 -0.08
N GLU A 113 1.46 -24.01 -1.16
CA GLU A 113 1.98 -25.37 -1.13
C GLU A 113 3.50 -25.37 -1.07
N VAL A 114 4.08 -26.08 -0.10
CA VAL A 114 5.52 -26.33 -0.04
C VAL A 114 5.83 -27.59 -0.85
N GLN A 115 6.33 -27.41 -2.07
CA GLN A 115 6.68 -28.50 -2.97
C GLN A 115 8.06 -29.10 -2.67
N LEU A 116 8.96 -28.30 -2.07
CA LEU A 116 10.30 -28.72 -1.66
C LEU A 116 10.71 -27.94 -0.41
N ASP A 117 11.31 -28.61 0.57
CA ASP A 117 12.12 -28.02 1.64
C ASP A 117 13.25 -29.01 1.95
N THR A 118 14.49 -28.62 1.62
CA THR A 118 15.66 -29.47 1.83
C THR A 118 16.87 -28.63 2.24
N VAL A 119 17.80 -29.22 2.96
CA VAL A 119 19.07 -28.59 3.36
C VAL A 119 20.24 -29.40 2.80
N ILE A 120 21.10 -28.74 2.02
CA ILE A 120 22.32 -29.35 1.46
C ILE A 120 23.47 -28.36 1.68
N ASN A 121 24.59 -28.83 2.24
CA ASN A 121 25.80 -28.01 2.46
C ASN A 121 25.52 -26.66 3.16
N ASN A 122 24.70 -26.67 4.21
CA ASN A 122 24.30 -25.48 4.98
C ASN A 122 23.47 -24.44 4.20
N VAL A 123 22.92 -24.82 3.03
CA VAL A 123 21.97 -24.01 2.27
C VAL A 123 20.61 -24.71 2.29
N ARG A 124 19.58 -24.01 2.76
CA ARG A 124 18.19 -24.47 2.66
C ARG A 124 17.62 -24.03 1.30
N SER A 125 17.00 -24.96 0.60
CA SER A 125 16.32 -24.74 -0.68
C SER A 125 14.84 -25.05 -0.51
N ILE A 126 13.98 -24.08 -0.80
CA ILE A 126 12.52 -24.26 -0.78
C ILE A 126 11.90 -23.97 -2.14
N ARG A 127 10.81 -24.67 -2.44
CA ARG A 127 9.93 -24.40 -3.59
C ARG A 127 8.51 -24.26 -3.11
N LEU A 128 7.89 -23.13 -3.46
CA LEU A 128 6.53 -22.78 -3.08
C LEU A 128 5.68 -22.59 -4.32
N CYS A 129 4.43 -23.07 -4.25
CA CYS A 129 3.41 -22.80 -5.25
C CYS A 129 2.26 -22.04 -4.57
N ILE A 130 2.00 -20.81 -5.01
CA ILE A 130 0.97 -19.94 -4.44
C ILE A 130 -0.20 -19.86 -5.42
N THR A 131 -1.34 -20.41 -5.03
CA THR A 131 -2.56 -20.46 -5.84
C THR A 131 -3.64 -19.54 -5.27
N PRO A 132 -4.04 -18.47 -5.98
CA PRO A 132 -5.11 -17.59 -5.54
C PRO A 132 -6.49 -18.27 -5.63
N ASN A 133 -7.22 -18.35 -4.51
CA ASN A 133 -8.55 -18.96 -4.46
C ASN A 133 -9.71 -18.00 -4.78
N ARG A 134 -9.39 -16.75 -5.16
CA ARG A 134 -10.33 -15.71 -5.61
C ARG A 134 -9.67 -14.80 -6.65
N PRO A 135 -10.39 -14.11 -7.55
CA PRO A 135 -9.77 -13.15 -8.46
C PRO A 135 -8.95 -12.11 -7.68
N ILE A 136 -7.69 -11.93 -8.07
CA ILE A 136 -6.78 -10.96 -7.48
C ILE A 136 -6.05 -10.23 -8.61
N ASN A 137 -5.56 -9.03 -8.32
CA ASN A 137 -4.82 -8.21 -9.27
C ASN A 137 -3.33 -8.16 -8.93
N ARG A 138 -2.96 -8.44 -7.68
CA ARG A 138 -1.59 -8.29 -7.20
C ARG A 138 -1.27 -9.28 -6.09
N LEU A 139 -0.11 -9.93 -6.19
CA LEU A 139 0.53 -10.69 -5.13
C LEU A 139 1.86 -10.01 -4.79
N GLU A 140 2.06 -9.64 -3.54
CA GLU A 140 3.35 -9.16 -3.04
C GLU A 140 3.89 -10.14 -1.99
N VAL A 141 5.20 -10.40 -2.03
CA VAL A 141 5.86 -11.29 -1.08
C VAL A 141 7.01 -10.55 -0.44
N PHE A 142 7.07 -10.60 0.89
CA PHE A 142 8.10 -9.98 1.71
C PHE A 142 8.85 -11.06 2.49
N THR A 143 10.14 -10.81 2.76
CA THR A 143 10.99 -11.60 3.64
C THR A 143 11.32 -10.77 4.88
N ASN A 144 11.53 -11.42 6.02
CA ASN A 144 12.30 -10.81 7.11
C ASN A 144 13.75 -10.47 6.65
N PRO A 145 14.52 -9.66 7.41
CA PRO A 145 15.86 -9.20 7.04
C PRO A 145 16.91 -10.32 7.11
N ILE A 146 16.88 -11.24 6.14
CA ILE A 146 17.86 -12.32 5.97
C ILE A 146 18.48 -12.29 4.57
N ASP A 147 19.65 -12.91 4.47
CA ASP A 147 20.33 -13.11 3.20
C ASP A 147 19.61 -14.18 2.36
N ILE A 148 19.12 -13.76 1.20
CA ILE A 148 18.59 -14.65 0.17
C ILE A 148 19.69 -14.86 -0.86
N LEU A 149 20.19 -16.09 -0.94
CA LEU A 149 21.31 -16.46 -1.80
C LEU A 149 20.88 -16.58 -3.26
N LYS A 150 19.70 -17.18 -3.50
CA LYS A 150 19.06 -17.21 -4.82
C LYS A 150 17.56 -17.10 -4.67
N ALA A 151 16.94 -16.44 -5.64
CA ALA A 151 15.50 -16.43 -5.80
C ALA A 151 15.13 -16.57 -7.27
N ASP A 152 14.14 -17.40 -7.54
CA ASP A 152 13.54 -17.57 -8.86
C ASP A 152 12.03 -17.52 -8.70
N VAL A 153 11.37 -16.74 -9.56
CA VAL A 153 9.92 -16.55 -9.53
C VAL A 153 9.38 -16.82 -10.92
N ASN A 154 8.48 -17.81 -11.03
CA ASN A 154 7.95 -18.29 -12.31
C ASN A 154 9.05 -18.62 -13.34
N GLY A 155 10.19 -19.17 -12.91
CA GLY A 155 11.33 -19.50 -13.78
C GLY A 155 12.19 -18.29 -14.18
N ILE A 156 11.94 -17.12 -13.61
CA ILE A 156 12.77 -15.92 -13.78
C ILE A 156 13.63 -15.74 -12.53
N GLN A 157 14.94 -15.93 -12.69
CA GLN A 157 15.91 -15.68 -11.64
C GLN A 157 16.02 -14.18 -11.34
N LEU A 158 15.89 -13.82 -10.06
CA LEU A 158 16.15 -12.45 -9.59
C LEU A 158 17.66 -12.20 -9.53
N SER A 159 18.08 -10.97 -9.85
CA SER A 159 19.51 -10.65 -9.90
C SER A 159 20.14 -10.56 -8.50
N ASP A 160 21.41 -10.95 -8.38
CA ASP A 160 22.17 -10.85 -7.12
C ASP A 160 22.19 -9.41 -6.59
N HIS A 161 22.34 -8.44 -7.49
CA HIS A 161 22.28 -7.02 -7.14
C HIS A 161 20.91 -6.66 -6.52
N PHE A 162 19.80 -7.15 -7.09
CA PHE A 162 18.48 -6.93 -6.49
C PHE A 162 18.44 -7.53 -5.10
N LEU A 163 18.81 -8.81 -4.93
CA LEU A 163 18.73 -9.53 -3.66
C LEU A 163 19.54 -8.87 -2.53
N GLN A 164 20.72 -8.33 -2.85
CA GLN A 164 21.61 -7.64 -1.91
C GLN A 164 21.16 -6.21 -1.57
N ASN A 165 20.42 -5.54 -2.47
CA ASN A 165 20.02 -4.14 -2.33
C ASN A 165 18.50 -3.98 -2.16
N ARG A 166 17.81 -4.98 -1.60
CA ARG A 166 16.35 -4.91 -1.37
C ARG A 166 16.04 -3.94 -0.24
N ASN A 167 15.15 -2.99 -0.52
CA ASN A 167 14.60 -2.10 0.50
C ASN A 167 13.34 -2.74 1.12
N SER A 168 13.22 -2.62 2.45
CA SER A 168 12.02 -2.98 3.22
C SER A 168 11.55 -4.45 3.03
N GLY A 169 12.47 -5.38 2.79
CA GLY A 169 12.17 -6.82 2.76
C GLY A 169 11.35 -7.33 1.56
N ARG A 170 10.95 -6.47 0.61
CA ARG A 170 10.14 -6.90 -0.55
C ARG A 170 10.93 -7.83 -1.46
N LEU A 171 10.42 -9.05 -1.66
CA LEU A 171 10.98 -10.04 -2.59
C LEU A 171 10.40 -9.85 -4.00
N ILE A 172 9.07 -9.78 -4.13
CA ILE A 172 8.40 -9.59 -5.41
C ILE A 172 7.11 -8.78 -5.30
N THR A 173 6.75 -8.13 -6.41
CA THR A 173 5.41 -7.65 -6.72
C THR A 173 5.00 -8.28 -8.05
N ASN A 174 4.03 -9.19 -8.03
CA ASN A 174 3.50 -9.85 -9.21
C ASN A 174 2.10 -9.28 -9.54
N TYR A 175 1.92 -8.74 -10.75
CA TYR A 175 0.62 -8.27 -11.23
C TYR A 175 -0.06 -9.38 -12.02
N ILE A 176 -1.22 -9.82 -11.56
CA ILE A 176 -1.90 -11.02 -12.06
C ILE A 176 -3.10 -10.57 -12.93
N SER A 177 -3.07 -10.92 -14.22
CA SER A 177 -4.16 -10.66 -15.18
C SER A 177 -4.93 -11.93 -15.54
N ASP A 178 -4.22 -13.05 -15.75
CA ASP A 178 -4.80 -14.33 -16.14
C ASP A 178 -4.15 -15.43 -15.28
N LYS A 179 -4.92 -16.00 -14.35
CA LYS A 179 -4.38 -16.87 -13.30
C LYS A 179 -3.81 -18.16 -13.86
N ASN A 180 -2.51 -18.35 -13.66
CA ASN A 180 -1.96 -19.59 -13.13
C ASN A 180 -1.10 -19.17 -11.93
N PHE A 181 -1.02 -20.03 -10.91
CA PHE A 181 -0.20 -19.92 -9.69
C PHE A 181 1.12 -19.12 -9.81
N THR A 182 1.64 -18.63 -8.69
CA THR A 182 3.01 -18.09 -8.60
C THR A 182 3.93 -19.14 -7.99
N ASP A 183 4.95 -19.56 -8.74
CA ASP A 183 6.01 -20.42 -8.23
C ASP A 183 7.17 -19.56 -7.71
N ILE A 184 7.67 -19.91 -6.53
CA ILE A 184 8.81 -19.24 -5.90
C ILE A 184 9.80 -20.30 -5.44
N ASN A 185 11.03 -20.23 -5.95
CA ASN A 185 12.18 -20.99 -5.46
C ASN A 185 13.11 -20.07 -4.68
N LEU A 186 13.53 -20.46 -3.48
CA LEU A 186 14.49 -19.70 -2.68
C LEU A 186 15.62 -20.59 -2.16
N GLU A 187 16.83 -20.05 -2.16
CA GLU A 187 17.99 -20.58 -1.44
C GLU A 187 18.44 -19.56 -0.39
N PHE A 188 18.68 -20.01 0.84
CA PHE A 188 19.12 -19.17 1.96
C PHE A 188 19.94 -19.98 2.98
N PRO A 189 20.74 -19.34 3.87
CA PRO A 189 21.51 -20.04 4.88
C PRO A 189 20.61 -20.88 5.81
N ALA A 190 21.00 -22.12 6.07
CA ALA A 190 20.14 -23.08 6.79
C ALA A 190 19.90 -22.74 8.26
N ASP A 191 20.78 -21.94 8.86
CA ASP A 191 20.73 -21.41 10.22
C ASP A 191 19.95 -20.09 10.33
N SER A 192 19.51 -19.51 9.20
CA SER A 192 18.75 -18.27 9.16
C SER A 192 17.24 -18.56 9.07
N PRO A 193 16.45 -18.22 10.11
CA PRO A 193 15.00 -18.42 10.06
C PRO A 193 14.36 -17.47 9.05
N LEU A 194 13.68 -18.03 8.05
CA LEU A 194 12.96 -17.27 7.02
C LEU A 194 11.48 -17.13 7.41
N GLU A 195 10.99 -15.89 7.45
CA GLU A 195 9.56 -15.56 7.48
C GLU A 195 9.19 -14.92 6.14
N LEU A 196 8.26 -15.56 5.43
CA LEU A 196 7.61 -14.99 4.25
C LEU A 196 6.27 -14.42 4.64
N THR A 197 5.96 -13.23 4.14
CA THR A 197 4.63 -12.62 4.26
C THR A 197 4.04 -12.39 2.88
N PHE A 198 2.84 -12.93 2.66
CA PHE A 198 2.11 -12.90 1.39
C PHE A 198 0.95 -11.90 1.48
N TYR A 199 0.89 -10.99 0.51
CA TYR A 199 -0.16 -9.99 0.37
C TYR A 199 -0.89 -10.23 -0.95
N GLU A 200 -2.11 -10.73 -0.88
CA GLU A 200 -3.00 -10.78 -2.04
C GLU A 200 -3.96 -9.60 -2.03
N ALA A 201 -3.98 -8.82 -3.11
CA ALA A 201 -4.89 -7.70 -3.28
C ALA A 201 -5.78 -7.87 -4.53
N SER A 202 -7.06 -7.59 -4.36
CA SER A 202 -8.04 -7.47 -5.44
C SER A 202 -8.69 -6.08 -5.39
N ASN A 203 -8.92 -5.47 -6.56
CA ASN A 203 -9.46 -4.13 -6.71
C ASN A 203 -10.98 -4.16 -6.96
N ASP A 204 -11.68 -4.98 -6.18
CA ASP A 204 -13.12 -5.25 -6.32
C ASP A 204 -13.92 -4.85 -5.07
N LEU A 205 -13.31 -4.15 -4.09
CA LEU A 205 -13.94 -3.85 -2.79
C LEU A 205 -15.34 -3.24 -2.93
N LEU A 206 -15.52 -2.31 -3.87
CA LEU A 206 -16.78 -1.59 -4.07
C LEU A 206 -17.86 -2.45 -4.75
N ASN A 207 -17.48 -3.48 -5.48
CA ASN A 207 -18.37 -4.33 -6.27
C ASN A 207 -18.46 -5.76 -5.72
N ASN A 208 -17.79 -6.06 -4.60
CA ASN A 208 -17.72 -7.39 -4.02
C ASN A 208 -18.93 -7.65 -3.12
N GLU A 209 -19.60 -8.79 -3.34
CA GLU A 209 -20.85 -9.16 -2.66
C GLU A 209 -20.73 -9.28 -1.13
N LEU A 210 -19.52 -9.45 -0.60
CA LEU A 210 -19.28 -9.50 0.85
C LEU A 210 -19.36 -8.13 1.51
N PHE A 211 -19.39 -7.06 0.71
CA PHE A 211 -19.37 -5.67 1.14
C PHE A 211 -20.59 -4.91 0.63
N SER A 212 -20.97 -3.87 1.36
CA SER A 212 -22.03 -2.95 0.96
C SER A 212 -21.49 -1.55 1.17
N ILE A 213 -20.68 -1.09 0.22
CA ILE A 213 -20.02 0.21 0.26
C ILE A 213 -20.73 1.12 -0.75
N PRO A 214 -21.23 2.29 -0.33
CA PRO A 214 -21.93 3.18 -1.25
C PRO A 214 -20.96 3.74 -2.29
N GLU A 215 -21.48 4.08 -3.47
CA GLU A 215 -20.68 4.81 -4.46
C GLU A 215 -20.17 6.15 -3.89
N ARG A 216 -19.03 6.58 -4.41
CA ARG A 216 -18.48 7.90 -4.10
C ARG A 216 -19.40 8.99 -4.63
N ARG A 217 -19.40 10.13 -3.94
CA ARG A 217 -20.03 11.35 -4.46
C ARG A 217 -19.27 11.86 -5.69
N GLU A 218 -19.93 12.63 -6.55
CA GLU A 218 -19.31 13.16 -7.78
C GLU A 218 -18.11 14.09 -7.53
N ASP A 219 -17.99 14.66 -6.34
CA ASP A 219 -16.87 15.49 -5.91
C ASP A 219 -15.71 14.68 -5.30
N GLN A 220 -15.71 13.36 -5.45
CA GLN A 220 -14.70 12.44 -4.94
C GLN A 220 -14.22 11.49 -6.02
N ILE A 221 -12.93 11.15 -5.98
CA ILE A 221 -12.32 10.16 -6.86
C ILE A 221 -11.52 9.14 -6.04
N PRO A 222 -11.29 7.92 -6.57
CA PRO A 222 -10.30 7.02 -6.02
C PRO A 222 -8.93 7.70 -5.93
N MET A 223 -8.24 7.52 -4.80
CA MET A 223 -6.90 8.09 -4.62
C MET A 223 -5.91 7.46 -5.61
N PRO A 224 -5.18 8.26 -6.42
CA PRO A 224 -4.23 7.74 -7.39
C PRO A 224 -2.92 7.30 -6.73
N PHE A 225 -2.19 6.40 -7.40
CA PHE A 225 -0.83 5.93 -7.04
C PHE A 225 -0.67 5.14 -5.73
N VAL A 226 -1.77 4.86 -5.04
CA VAL A 226 -1.84 3.95 -3.89
C VAL A 226 -2.70 2.74 -4.25
N LEU A 227 -2.56 1.63 -3.52
CA LEU A 227 -3.55 0.56 -3.58
C LEU A 227 -4.84 1.12 -2.99
N ASN A 228 -5.97 1.01 -3.68
CA ASN A 228 -7.23 1.56 -3.21
C ASN A 228 -8.38 0.73 -3.75
N ASP A 229 -9.56 0.86 -3.12
CA ASP A 229 -10.75 0.11 -3.46
C ASP A 229 -10.48 -1.39 -3.46
N ALA A 230 -9.69 -1.82 -2.47
CA ALA A 230 -9.07 -3.12 -2.47
C ALA A 230 -9.39 -3.97 -1.23
N ILE A 231 -9.52 -5.27 -1.47
CA ILE A 231 -9.56 -6.31 -0.45
C ILE A 231 -8.18 -6.96 -0.39
N VAL A 232 -7.52 -6.80 0.76
CA VAL A 232 -6.17 -7.34 1.02
C VAL A 232 -6.26 -8.49 2.00
N THR A 233 -5.61 -9.60 1.70
CA THR A 233 -5.39 -10.69 2.64
C THR A 233 -3.89 -10.85 2.91
N VAL A 234 -3.54 -10.98 4.19
CA VAL A 234 -2.18 -11.13 4.68
C VAL A 234 -2.01 -12.50 5.32
N GLN A 235 -0.96 -13.23 4.96
CA GLN A 235 -0.64 -14.53 5.54
C GLN A 235 0.87 -14.72 5.66
N LYS A 236 1.33 -15.39 6.72
CA LYS A 236 2.75 -15.69 6.93
C LYS A 236 3.07 -17.17 6.80
N LEU A 237 4.31 -17.47 6.40
CA LEU A 237 4.89 -18.80 6.39
C LEU A 237 6.33 -18.76 6.89
N LYS A 238 6.72 -19.73 7.72
CA LYS A 238 8.03 -19.78 8.37
C LYS A 238 8.81 -21.03 8.00
N PHE A 239 10.12 -20.89 7.87
CA PHE A 239 11.09 -21.98 7.66
C PHE A 239 12.27 -21.81 8.61
N GLY A 240 12.95 -22.91 8.96
CA GLY A 240 14.14 -22.87 9.81
C GLY A 240 13.87 -22.77 11.32
N GLN A 241 12.78 -23.40 11.79
CA GLN A 241 12.58 -23.68 13.22
C GLN A 241 13.36 -24.92 13.67
#